data_AF-Q5P5I6-F1
#
_entry.id   AF-Q5P5I6-F1
#
_cell.length_a   1.000
_cell.length_b   1.000
_cell.length_c   1.000
_cell.angle_alpha   90.00
_cell.angle_beta   90.00
_cell.angle_gamma   90.00
#
_symmetry.space_group_name_H-M   'P 1'
#
loop_
_entity.id
_entity.type
_entity.pdbx_description
1 polymer ?
#
loop_
_entity_poly.entity_id
_entity_poly.type
_entity_poly.pdbx_seq_one_letter_code
_entity_poly.pdbx_strand_id
1 'polypeptide(L)'
;MSPRSCFESSWVPAIRLIVDVGGQLVAPIAVNVAKFDAPEQRYCPAGVYEIVRDEAGHSSGNSARLQINAQNCVHCKTCDIKDPTQNVNWVVPQGGEWPIYQGM
;
A
#
# COMPACT_ATOMS: atom_id res chain seq x y z
N MET A 1 -17.77 -15.13 11.75
CA MET A 1 -16.30 -14.99 11.81
C MET A 1 -15.72 -15.77 10.64
N SER A 2 -15.33 -15.11 9.56
CA SER A 2 -14.73 -15.77 8.37
C SER A 2 -13.27 -15.36 8.28
N PRO A 3 -12.32 -16.30 8.12
CA PRO A 3 -10.90 -16.00 8.09
C PRO A 3 -10.58 -15.33 6.76
N ARG A 4 -10.32 -14.01 6.80
CA ARG A 4 -9.76 -13.28 5.66
C ARG A 4 -8.38 -13.89 5.37
N SER A 5 -8.29 -14.67 4.30
CA SER A 5 -7.05 -15.25 3.83
C SER A 5 -6.09 -14.12 3.45
N CYS A 6 -5.13 -13.85 4.33
CA CYS A 6 -3.97 -13.02 4.04
C CYS A 6 -3.17 -13.74 2.96
N PHE A 7 -3.42 -13.44 1.68
CA PHE A 7 -2.60 -13.96 0.60
C PHE A 7 -1.22 -13.31 0.75
N GLU A 8 -0.26 -14.12 1.14
CA GLU A 8 1.10 -13.72 1.52
C GLU A 8 1.89 -13.37 0.24
N SER A 9 1.69 -12.16 -0.28
CA SER A 9 2.48 -11.62 -1.39
C SER A 9 3.93 -11.48 -0.92
N SER A 10 4.78 -12.34 -1.45
CA SER A 10 6.07 -12.75 -0.86
C SER A 10 7.21 -11.73 -0.97
N TRP A 11 6.95 -10.42 -1.15
CA TRP A 11 8.01 -9.47 -1.52
C TRP A 11 7.90 -8.04 -0.96
N VAL A 12 7.00 -7.75 -0.02
CA VAL A 12 6.97 -6.44 0.66
C VAL A 12 7.14 -6.66 2.17
N PRO A 13 8.32 -6.42 2.75
CA PRO A 13 8.62 -6.93 4.08
C PRO A 13 7.78 -6.27 5.20
N ALA A 14 7.14 -5.11 5.02
CA ALA A 14 6.42 -4.41 6.11
C ALA A 14 4.93 -4.08 5.87
N ILE A 15 4.41 -4.23 4.66
CA ILE A 15 3.08 -3.72 4.27
C ILE A 15 2.31 -4.83 3.58
N ARG A 16 1.18 -5.23 4.16
CA ARG A 16 0.21 -6.14 3.53
C ARG A 16 -1.03 -5.35 3.14
N LEU A 17 -1.41 -5.39 1.87
CA LEU A 17 -2.70 -4.86 1.45
C LEU A 17 -3.79 -5.92 1.72
N ILE A 18 -4.92 -5.49 2.26
CA ILE A 18 -6.07 -6.34 2.52
C ILE A 18 -6.80 -6.58 1.20
N VAL A 19 -6.37 -7.61 0.47
CA VAL A 19 -7.13 -8.09 -0.69
C VAL A 19 -8.52 -8.55 -0.26
N ASP A 20 -9.55 -8.17 -1.00
CA ASP A 20 -10.90 -8.74 -0.84
C ASP A 20 -10.90 -10.23 -1.25
N VAL A 21 -11.99 -10.94 -1.00
CA VAL A 21 -12.20 -12.38 -1.25
C VAL A 21 -11.91 -12.80 -2.72
N GLY A 22 -11.73 -11.85 -3.64
CA GLY A 22 -11.31 -12.08 -5.04
C GLY A 22 -9.83 -11.79 -5.36
N GLY A 23 -8.98 -11.48 -4.38
CA GLY A 23 -7.54 -11.23 -4.61
C GLY A 23 -7.21 -9.89 -5.28
N GLN A 24 -8.17 -8.98 -5.41
CA GLN A 24 -8.04 -7.75 -6.18
C GLN A 24 -7.88 -6.51 -5.27
N LEU A 25 -6.93 -5.64 -5.60
CA LEU A 25 -6.68 -4.37 -4.90
C LEU A 25 -7.68 -3.30 -5.33
N VAL A 26 -8.94 -3.48 -4.95
CA VAL A 26 -10.03 -2.59 -5.39
C VAL A 26 -9.92 -1.21 -4.71
N ALA A 27 -9.52 -1.15 -3.44
CA ALA A 27 -9.60 0.08 -2.66
C ALA A 27 -8.68 1.22 -3.11
N PRO A 28 -7.37 1.03 -3.39
CA PRO A 28 -6.48 2.15 -3.72
C PRO A 28 -6.91 2.89 -5.00
N ILE A 29 -7.30 2.15 -6.04
CA ILE A 29 -7.67 2.77 -7.32
C ILE A 29 -9.16 3.12 -7.36
N ALA A 30 -10.05 2.19 -6.98
CA ALA A 30 -11.49 2.43 -7.13
C ALA A 30 -12.07 3.36 -6.06
N VAL A 31 -11.41 3.51 -4.90
CA VAL A 31 -11.90 4.33 -3.78
C VAL A 31 -10.94 5.47 -3.47
N ASN A 32 -9.67 5.19 -3.16
CA ASN A 32 -8.75 6.22 -2.66
C ASN A 32 -8.43 7.27 -3.73
N VAL A 33 -8.07 6.86 -4.95
CA VAL A 33 -7.89 7.78 -6.08
C VAL A 33 -9.20 8.50 -6.39
N ALA A 34 -10.30 7.75 -6.56
CA ALA A 34 -11.57 8.30 -7.07
C ALA A 34 -12.26 9.28 -6.09
N LYS A 35 -12.17 9.04 -4.77
CA LYS A 35 -12.89 9.84 -3.76
C LYS A 35 -12.00 10.80 -2.98
N PHE A 36 -10.71 10.48 -2.83
CA PHE A 36 -9.81 11.19 -1.92
C PHE A 36 -8.52 11.67 -2.61
N ASP A 37 -8.39 11.50 -3.93
CA ASP A 37 -7.20 11.86 -4.71
C ASP A 37 -5.90 11.23 -4.17
N ALA A 38 -5.96 9.92 -3.89
CA ALA A 38 -4.82 9.10 -3.44
C ALA A 38 -4.09 9.67 -2.20
N PRO A 39 -4.77 9.78 -1.05
CA PRO A 39 -4.21 10.34 0.18
C PRO A 39 -2.95 9.61 0.66
N GLU A 40 -2.75 8.35 0.28
CA GLU A 40 -1.56 7.54 0.55
C GLU A 40 -0.26 8.13 0.01
N GLN A 41 -0.33 8.88 -1.09
CA GLN A 41 0.82 9.62 -1.64
C GLN A 41 1.17 10.85 -0.78
N ARG A 42 0.25 11.30 0.08
CA ARG A 42 0.38 12.55 0.84
C ARG A 42 0.68 12.31 2.31
N TYR A 43 0.02 11.34 2.95
CA TYR A 43 0.26 11.05 4.37
C TYR A 43 1.56 10.24 4.59
N CYS A 44 2.08 9.57 3.55
CA CYS A 44 3.28 8.78 3.67
C CYS A 44 4.52 9.69 3.62
N PRO A 45 5.29 9.82 4.72
CA PRO A 45 6.42 10.74 4.77
C PRO A 45 7.61 10.31 3.93
N ALA A 46 7.61 9.08 3.39
CA ALA A 46 8.75 8.48 2.70
C ALA A 46 8.44 8.04 1.26
N GLY A 47 7.29 8.44 0.69
CA GLY A 47 6.97 8.13 -0.71
C GLY A 47 6.88 6.62 -1.00
N VAL A 48 6.34 5.84 -0.05
CA VAL A 48 6.17 4.38 -0.20
C VAL A 48 5.07 4.05 -1.22
N TYR A 49 4.05 4.90 -1.36
CA TYR A 49 2.92 4.69 -2.25
C TYR A 49 2.98 5.64 -3.43
N GLU A 50 2.86 5.11 -4.63
CA GLU A 50 2.87 5.87 -5.87
C GLU A 50 1.77 5.36 -6.80
N ILE A 51 0.99 6.27 -7.40
CA ILE A 51 -0.01 5.91 -8.40
C ILE A 51 0.61 6.05 -9.80
N VAL A 52 0.93 4.93 -10.41
CA VAL A 52 1.49 4.88 -11.76
C VAL A 52 0.35 4.69 -12.76
N ARG A 53 0.33 5.50 -13.82
CA ARG A 53 -0.65 5.38 -14.91
C ARG A 53 0.06 4.80 -16.13
N ASP A 54 -0.39 3.64 -16.61
CA ASP A 54 0.11 3.07 -17.85
C ASP A 54 -0.59 3.70 -19.06
N GLU A 55 0.20 4.16 -20.02
CA GLU A 55 -0.29 4.67 -21.32
C GLU A 55 -0.79 3.54 -22.23
N ALA A 56 -0.31 2.31 -22.03
CA ALA A 56 -0.70 1.14 -22.80
C ALA A 56 -1.88 0.43 -22.12
N GLY A 57 -3.11 0.78 -22.53
CA GLY A 57 -4.37 0.19 -22.07
C GLY A 57 -4.46 -1.32 -22.26
N HIS A 58 -3.82 -2.08 -21.37
CA HIS A 58 -4.03 -3.51 -21.23
C HIS A 58 -5.35 -3.73 -20.50
N SER A 59 -6.39 -3.87 -21.33
CA SER A 59 -7.62 -4.61 -21.05
C SER A 59 -8.37 -4.20 -19.76
N SER A 60 -9.38 -3.34 -19.93
CA SER A 60 -10.44 -3.00 -18.96
C SER A 60 -10.24 -1.77 -18.06
N GLY A 61 -10.15 -0.57 -18.68
CA GLY A 61 -10.60 0.69 -18.06
C GLY A 61 -9.65 1.32 -17.03
N ASN A 62 -9.26 2.58 -17.27
CA ASN A 62 -8.47 3.44 -16.37
C ASN A 62 -7.22 2.76 -15.78
N SER A 63 -6.15 2.70 -16.58
CA SER A 63 -4.88 2.02 -16.30
C SER A 63 -4.02 2.70 -15.22
N ALA A 64 -4.61 3.11 -14.10
CA ALA A 64 -3.88 3.50 -12.89
C ALA A 64 -3.66 2.29 -11.99
N ARG A 65 -2.43 2.09 -11.52
CA ARG A 65 -2.07 1.06 -10.54
C ARG A 65 -1.33 1.66 -9.35
N LEU A 66 -1.45 1.02 -8.20
CA LEU A 66 -0.65 1.36 -7.02
C LEU A 66 0.69 0.62 -7.11
N GLN A 67 1.78 1.38 -7.12
CA GLN A 67 3.14 0.87 -6.93
C GLN A 67 3.57 1.10 -5.47
N ILE A 68 4.10 0.06 -4.82
CA ILE A 68 4.58 0.11 -3.44
C ILE A 68 6.10 0.01 -3.43
N ASN A 69 6.76 1.13 -3.11
CA ASN A 69 8.21 1.24 -2.93
C ASN A 69 8.56 0.99 -1.46
N ALA A 70 8.37 -0.26 -1.02
CA ALA A 70 8.49 -0.64 0.40
C ALA A 70 9.88 -0.43 1.00
N GLN A 71 10.91 -0.37 0.16
CA GLN A 71 12.30 -0.07 0.55
C GLN A 71 12.41 1.29 1.24
N ASN A 72 11.50 2.23 0.96
CA ASN A 72 11.50 3.55 1.57
C ASN A 72 10.80 3.59 2.94
N CYS A 73 10.21 2.48 3.41
CA CYS A 73 9.39 2.49 4.61
C CYS A 73 10.21 2.88 5.85
N VAL A 74 9.76 3.93 6.55
CA VAL A 74 10.37 4.40 7.82
C VAL A 74 9.63 3.89 9.07
N HIS A 75 8.66 2.99 8.90
CA HIS A 75 7.92 2.34 9.98
C HIS A 75 7.14 3.27 10.93
N CYS A 76 6.72 4.44 10.43
CA CYS A 76 5.89 5.38 11.19
C CYS A 76 4.45 4.91 11.43
N LYS A 77 4.01 3.83 10.75
CA LYS A 77 2.63 3.27 10.78
C LYS A 77 1.52 4.22 10.31
N THR A 78 1.83 5.39 9.74
CA THR A 78 0.81 6.36 9.32
C THR A 78 -0.18 5.76 8.31
N CYS A 79 0.30 4.90 7.41
CA CYS A 79 -0.54 4.22 6.42
C CYS A 79 -1.57 3.26 7.01
N ASP A 80 -1.24 2.60 8.12
CA ASP A 80 -2.14 1.71 8.85
C ASP A 80 -3.25 2.48 9.59
N ILE A 81 -3.00 3.74 9.95
CA ILE A 81 -3.92 4.56 10.75
C ILE A 81 -4.79 5.48 9.88
N LYS A 82 -4.22 6.01 8.79
CA LYS A 82 -4.82 7.12 8.03
C LYS A 82 -5.46 6.68 6.72
N ASP A 83 -5.36 5.41 6.33
CA ASP A 83 -6.05 4.90 5.15
C ASP A 83 -7.57 4.93 5.36
N PRO A 84 -8.34 5.69 4.56
CA PRO A 84 -9.79 5.83 4.77
C PRO A 84 -10.57 4.51 4.60
N THR A 85 -9.98 3.54 3.91
CA THR A 85 -10.57 2.22 3.68
C THR A 85 -10.08 1.14 4.63
N GLN A 86 -9.10 1.46 5.49
CA GLN A 86 -8.39 0.51 6.34
C GLN A 86 -7.92 -0.74 5.57
N ASN A 87 -7.41 -0.52 4.36
CA ASN A 87 -6.93 -1.51 3.42
C ASN A 87 -5.44 -1.85 3.62
N VAL A 88 -4.71 -1.08 4.43
CA VAL A 88 -3.32 -1.34 4.77
C VAL A 88 -3.26 -2.05 6.12
N ASN A 89 -2.58 -3.18 6.18
CA ASN A 89 -2.17 -3.86 7.41
C ASN A 89 -0.63 -3.82 7.48
N TRP A 90 -0.11 -2.99 8.38
CA TRP A 90 1.33 -2.90 8.62
C TRP A 90 1.78 -4.05 9.51
N VAL A 91 2.83 -4.77 9.08
CA VAL A 91 3.44 -5.86 9.85
C VAL A 91 4.92 -5.59 10.05
N VAL A 92 5.48 -6.17 11.11
CA VAL A 92 6.92 -6.02 11.39
C VAL A 92 7.72 -6.80 10.33
N PRO A 93 8.63 -6.15 9.56
CA PRO A 93 9.52 -6.85 8.65
C PRO A 93 10.53 -7.75 9.36
N GLN A 94 11.20 -8.61 8.58
CA GLN A 94 12.29 -9.43 9.09
C GLN A 94 13.38 -8.53 9.69
N GLY A 95 13.78 -8.82 10.93
CA GLY A 95 14.65 -7.94 11.70
C GLY A 95 16.01 -7.73 11.03
N GLY A 96 16.40 -6.47 10.85
CA GLY A 96 17.71 -6.05 10.34
C GLY A 96 17.59 -4.98 9.25
N GLU A 97 16.45 -4.92 8.58
CA GLU A 97 16.16 -3.95 7.51
C GLU A 97 15.41 -2.73 8.08
N TRP A 98 16.15 -1.73 8.56
CA TRP A 98 15.55 -0.60 9.29
C TRP A 98 16.22 0.74 8.95
N PRO A 99 15.48 1.87 9.03
CA PRO A 99 16.08 3.19 8.97
C PRO A 99 17.10 3.35 10.10
N ILE A 100 18.29 3.81 9.75
CA ILE A 100 19.32 4.13 10.73
C ILE A 100 19.15 5.60 11.10
N TYR A 101 18.55 5.85 12.26
CA TYR A 101 18.38 7.18 12.80
C TYR A 101 19.67 7.65 13.48
N GLN A 102 20.64 8.14 12.70
CA GLN A 102 21.84 8.77 13.26
C GLN A 102 21.55 10.23 13.58
N GLY A 103 21.65 10.62 14.85
CA GLY A 103 21.55 12.02 15.29
C GLY A 103 20.14 12.62 15.26
N MET A 104 19.09 11.78 15.26
CA MET A 104 17.70 12.18 15.49
C MET A 104 17.27 11.87 16.92
#